data_AF-A0A955X6N2-F1
#
_entry.id   AF-A0A955X6N2-F1
#
_cell.length_a   1.000
_cell.length_b   1.000
_cell.length_c   1.000
_cell.angle_alpha   90.00
_cell.angle_beta   90.00
_cell.angle_gamma   90.00
#
_symmetry.space_group_name_H-M   'P 1'
#
loop_
_entity.id
_entity.type
_entity.pdbx_description
1 polymer ?
#
loop_
_entity_poly.entity_id
_entity_poly.type
_entity_poly.pdbx_seq_one_letter_code
_entity_poly.pdbx_strand_id
1 'polypeptide(L)'
;MAAPLLTLSVALLVGTPGYAELSRDAEKVPNLGRLLEGYLEDCQVDTPGFDKAGCEARAKAAQKKADGQLLEIELSELDGNLSFAGWDQRKQAFRLHLVPLFDERGLAMSVGKPKKLDAEGRPVLGNIPIWVKKPDGEPELIFKKRLQRGMVRLALLVKPKRPWRMKRKQGDDIRGMEVELVALRLLAARGGEILAEETYGRR
;
A
#
# COMPACT_ATOMS: atom_id res chain seq x y z
N MET A 1 59.93 -19.52 -6.53
CA MET A 1 58.71 -20.28 -6.86
C MET A 1 57.59 -19.78 -5.96
N ALA A 2 56.67 -18.96 -6.48
CA ALA A 2 55.60 -18.35 -5.70
C ALA A 2 54.28 -19.08 -5.99
N ALA A 3 53.67 -19.67 -4.97
CA ALA A 3 52.40 -20.37 -5.06
C ALA A 3 51.24 -19.35 -4.97
N PRO A 4 50.24 -19.40 -5.86
CA PRO A 4 49.10 -18.49 -5.78
C PRO A 4 48.09 -19.02 -4.74
N LEU A 5 47.78 -18.18 -3.76
CA LEU A 5 46.67 -18.37 -2.82
C LEU A 5 45.35 -18.09 -3.54
N LEU A 6 44.63 -19.17 -3.88
CA LEU A 6 43.24 -19.13 -4.33
C LEU A 6 42.35 -18.62 -3.20
N THR A 7 41.97 -17.35 -3.28
CA THR A 7 40.95 -16.74 -2.40
C THR A 7 39.58 -17.15 -2.92
N LEU A 8 38.93 -18.07 -2.21
CA LEU A 8 37.57 -18.52 -2.49
C LEU A 8 36.59 -17.44 -2.01
N SER A 9 36.18 -16.54 -2.90
CA SER A 9 35.13 -15.56 -2.60
C SER A 9 33.77 -16.25 -2.58
N VAL A 10 33.27 -16.54 -1.37
CA VAL A 10 31.88 -16.97 -1.17
C VAL A 10 30.98 -15.76 -1.39
N ALA A 11 30.36 -15.67 -2.57
CA ALA A 11 29.31 -14.70 -2.84
C ALA A 11 28.05 -15.12 -2.07
N LEU A 12 27.76 -14.44 -0.96
CA LEU A 12 26.46 -14.51 -0.30
C LEU A 12 25.42 -13.90 -1.26
N LEU A 13 24.62 -14.75 -1.89
CA LEU A 13 23.37 -14.36 -2.54
C LEU A 13 22.42 -13.86 -1.44
N VAL A 14 22.53 -12.58 -1.09
CA VAL A 14 21.54 -11.93 -0.23
C VAL A 14 20.28 -11.78 -1.09
N GLY A 15 19.36 -12.74 -0.94
CA GLY A 15 18.03 -12.66 -1.55
C GLY A 15 17.31 -11.41 -1.06
N THR A 16 16.42 -10.85 -1.89
CA THR A 16 15.53 -9.77 -1.45
C THR A 16 14.65 -10.31 -0.31
N PRO A 17 14.56 -9.61 0.85
CA PRO A 17 13.78 -10.09 1.97
C PRO A 17 12.30 -10.24 1.57
N GLY A 18 11.70 -11.36 1.96
CA GLY A 18 10.27 -11.61 1.73
C GLY A 18 9.39 -10.73 2.61
N TYR A 19 8.07 -10.68 2.35
CA TYR A 19 7.16 -9.88 3.17
C TYR A 19 7.26 -10.28 4.64
N ALA A 20 7.31 -11.58 4.94
CA ALA A 20 7.33 -12.08 6.31
C ALA A 20 8.54 -11.62 7.12
N GLU A 21 9.66 -11.34 6.45
CA GLU A 21 10.85 -10.77 7.09
C GLU A 21 10.65 -9.27 7.33
N LEU A 22 10.24 -8.54 6.29
CA LEU A 22 9.99 -7.09 6.34
C LEU A 22 8.89 -6.70 7.35
N SER A 23 7.85 -7.51 7.49
CA SER A 23 6.73 -7.26 8.41
C SER A 23 7.14 -7.39 9.88
N ARG A 24 8.19 -8.15 10.23
CA ARG A 24 8.64 -8.29 11.63
C ARG A 24 9.11 -6.97 12.22
N ASP A 25 9.73 -6.14 11.39
CA ASP A 25 10.30 -4.85 11.78
C ASP A 25 9.35 -3.68 11.48
N ALA A 26 8.17 -3.96 10.92
CA ALA A 26 7.20 -2.93 10.55
C ALA A 26 6.35 -2.50 11.76
N GLU A 27 6.09 -1.20 11.89
CA GLU A 27 5.13 -0.67 12.84
C GLU A 27 3.71 -0.98 12.35
N LYS A 28 2.95 -1.73 13.15
CA LYS A 28 1.57 -2.08 12.81
C LYS A 28 0.65 -0.88 12.98
N VAL A 29 -0.09 -0.58 11.92
CA VAL A 29 -1.10 0.49 11.89
C VAL A 29 -2.48 -0.14 12.08
N PRO A 30 -3.09 -0.02 13.27
CA PRO A 30 -4.38 -0.64 13.53
C PRO A 30 -5.57 0.11 12.88
N ASN A 31 -5.38 1.38 12.52
CA ASN A 31 -6.45 2.21 11.95
C ASN A 31 -5.86 3.24 10.98
N LEU A 32 -6.22 3.12 9.70
CA LEU A 32 -5.74 4.00 8.65
C LEU A 32 -6.24 5.44 8.83
N GLY A 33 -7.52 5.63 9.17
CA GLY A 33 -8.12 6.94 9.40
C GLY A 33 -7.36 7.76 10.45
N ARG A 34 -7.07 7.16 11.62
CA ARG A 34 -6.30 7.81 12.70
C ARG A 34 -4.87 8.15 12.28
N LEU A 35 -4.22 7.27 11.51
CA LEU A 35 -2.90 7.56 10.94
C LEU A 35 -2.97 8.80 10.04
N LEU A 36 -3.96 8.84 9.13
CA LEU A 36 -4.14 9.94 8.19
C LEU A 36 -4.51 11.26 8.88
N GLU A 37 -5.40 11.24 9.87
CA GLU A 37 -5.80 12.40 10.65
C GLU A 37 -4.60 13.06 11.34
N GLY A 38 -3.75 12.27 12.00
CA GLY A 38 -2.54 12.77 12.65
C GLY A 38 -1.46 13.23 11.67
N TYR A 39 -1.32 12.56 10.53
CA TYR A 39 -0.33 12.91 9.51
C TYR A 39 -0.72 14.16 8.69
N LEU A 40 -2.02 14.38 8.48
CA LEU A 40 -2.59 15.39 7.57
C LEU A 40 -3.40 16.50 8.27
N GLU A 41 -3.26 16.68 9.60
CA GLU A 41 -4.11 17.53 10.47
C GLU A 41 -4.76 18.72 9.74
N ASP A 42 -6.05 18.97 10.03
CA ASP A 42 -6.75 20.11 9.46
C ASP A 42 -6.45 21.42 10.17
N CYS A 43 -5.37 22.07 9.75
CA CYS A 43 -4.91 23.33 10.33
C CYS A 43 -5.50 24.58 9.65
N GLN A 44 -6.49 24.43 8.75
CA GLN A 44 -7.13 25.56 8.06
C GLN A 44 -8.51 25.89 8.66
N VAL A 45 -8.71 25.59 9.95
CA VAL A 45 -9.94 25.88 10.67
C VAL A 45 -9.96 27.34 11.15
N ASP A 46 -10.90 28.13 10.64
CA ASP A 46 -11.09 29.53 11.03
C ASP A 46 -12.05 29.66 12.22
N THR A 47 -11.67 29.07 13.35
CA THR A 47 -12.41 29.21 14.63
C THR A 47 -11.66 30.15 15.58
N PRO A 48 -12.33 31.14 16.22
CA PRO A 48 -11.69 32.00 17.21
C PRO A 48 -11.00 31.20 18.31
N GLY A 49 -9.71 31.49 18.56
CA GLY A 49 -8.90 30.77 19.55
C GLY A 49 -8.28 29.46 19.06
N PHE A 50 -8.43 29.09 17.79
CA PHE A 50 -7.75 27.93 17.21
C PHE A 50 -6.23 28.17 17.11
N ASP A 51 -5.44 27.27 17.71
CA ASP A 51 -3.98 27.30 17.63
C ASP A 51 -3.49 26.67 16.32
N LYS A 52 -3.50 27.49 15.26
CA LYS A 52 -2.99 27.10 13.94
C LYS A 52 -1.52 26.68 13.99
N ALA A 53 -0.69 27.41 14.72
CA ALA A 53 0.75 27.15 14.80
C ALA A 53 1.03 25.80 15.49
N GLY A 54 0.32 25.51 16.59
CA GLY A 54 0.41 24.22 17.28
C GLY A 54 -0.10 23.05 16.43
N CYS A 55 -1.18 23.25 15.67
CA CYS A 55 -1.65 22.26 14.69
C CYS A 55 -0.58 21.92 13.65
N GLU A 56 -0.02 22.93 13.00
CA GLU A 56 1.02 22.72 12.00
C GLU A 56 2.29 22.08 12.59
N ALA A 57 2.65 22.42 13.83
CA ALA A 57 3.77 21.80 14.53
C ALA A 57 3.54 20.31 14.82
N ARG A 58 2.34 19.92 15.26
CA ARG A 58 1.98 18.52 15.50
C ARG A 58 1.98 17.70 14.21
N ALA A 59 1.38 18.23 13.14
CA ALA A 59 1.39 17.58 11.83
C ALA A 59 2.83 17.33 11.34
N LYS A 60 3.70 18.33 11.44
CA LYS A 60 5.13 18.18 11.08
C LYS A 60 5.85 17.18 11.96
N ALA A 61 5.56 17.15 13.26
CA ALA A 61 6.14 16.18 14.18
C ALA A 61 5.71 14.75 13.83
N ALA A 62 4.43 14.54 13.50
CA ALA A 62 3.91 13.25 13.05
C ALA A 62 4.58 12.82 11.73
N GLN A 63 4.70 13.73 10.76
CA GLN A 63 5.38 13.47 9.48
C GLN A 63 6.85 13.10 9.69
N LYS A 64 7.55 13.81 10.58
CA LYS A 64 8.96 13.52 10.91
C LYS A 64 9.12 12.18 11.63
N LYS A 65 8.19 11.84 12.53
CA LYS A 65 8.19 10.55 13.22
C LYS A 65 8.02 9.40 12.22
N ALA A 66 7.12 9.58 11.25
CA ALA A 66 6.80 8.61 10.22
C ALA A 66 7.88 8.46 9.13
N ASP A 67 8.79 9.43 9.00
CA ASP A 67 9.84 9.40 7.98
C ASP A 67 10.79 8.22 8.19
N GLY A 68 11.05 7.48 7.12
CA GLY A 68 11.88 6.27 7.14
C GLY A 68 11.26 5.04 7.82
N GLN A 69 10.14 5.18 8.53
CA GLN A 69 9.45 4.04 9.16
C GLN A 69 8.82 3.13 8.10
N LEU A 70 8.89 1.82 8.35
CA LEU A 70 8.12 0.83 7.62
C LEU A 70 6.83 0.59 8.39
N LEU A 71 5.69 0.82 7.74
CA LEU A 71 4.36 0.64 8.32
C LEU A 71 3.70 -0.60 7.72
N GLU A 72 3.05 -1.40 8.55
CA GLU A 72 2.17 -2.49 8.12
C GLU A 72 0.71 -2.08 8.29
N ILE A 73 -0.04 -2.06 7.19
CA ILE A 73 -1.44 -1.65 7.14
C ILE A 73 -2.27 -2.81 6.59
N GLU A 74 -3.26 -3.26 7.36
CA GLU A 74 -4.22 -4.28 6.91
C GLU A 74 -5.55 -3.61 6.52
N LEU A 75 -6.06 -3.98 5.35
CA LEU A 75 -7.27 -3.45 4.74
C LEU A 75 -8.23 -4.60 4.42
N SER A 76 -9.46 -4.50 4.92
CA SER A 76 -10.51 -5.50 4.75
C SER A 76 -11.60 -5.09 3.77
N GLU A 77 -11.80 -3.79 3.56
CA GLU A 77 -12.77 -3.24 2.62
C GLU A 77 -12.00 -2.72 1.40
N LEU A 78 -12.10 -3.44 0.28
CA LEU A 78 -11.32 -3.19 -0.95
C LEU A 78 -12.23 -2.89 -2.14
N ASP A 79 -13.47 -2.48 -1.88
CA ASP A 79 -14.46 -2.17 -2.89
C ASP A 79 -13.98 -1.00 -3.76
N GLY A 80 -13.83 -1.26 -5.05
CA GLY A 80 -13.25 -0.29 -6.00
C GLY A 80 -11.73 -0.25 -6.04
N ASN A 81 -11.01 -0.85 -5.08
CA ASN A 81 -9.56 -0.98 -5.11
C ASN A 81 -9.09 -2.16 -5.94
N LEU A 82 -9.80 -3.29 -5.92
CA LEU A 82 -9.42 -4.48 -6.66
C LEU A 82 -10.37 -4.75 -7.82
N SER A 83 -9.80 -5.02 -9.00
CA SER A 83 -10.55 -5.43 -10.18
C SER A 83 -9.92 -6.63 -10.88
N PHE A 84 -10.75 -7.48 -11.45
CA PHE A 84 -10.31 -8.66 -12.17
C PHE A 84 -9.88 -8.31 -13.59
N ALA A 85 -8.62 -8.61 -13.95
CA ALA A 85 -8.08 -8.31 -15.27
C ALA A 85 -8.11 -9.51 -16.23
N GLY A 86 -7.99 -10.75 -15.72
CA GLY A 86 -8.02 -11.93 -16.58
C GLY A 86 -7.37 -13.17 -15.95
N TRP A 87 -7.43 -14.29 -16.69
CA TRP A 87 -6.69 -15.51 -16.42
C TRP A 87 -5.46 -15.60 -17.34
N ASP A 88 -4.32 -16.01 -16.80
CA ASP A 88 -3.13 -16.35 -17.58
C ASP A 88 -2.88 -17.86 -17.51
N GLN A 89 -3.08 -18.53 -18.64
CA GLN A 89 -2.93 -19.97 -18.76
C GLN A 89 -1.48 -20.45 -18.58
N ARG A 90 -0.48 -19.63 -18.90
CA ARG A 90 0.93 -20.02 -18.75
C ARG A 90 1.36 -19.93 -17.29
N LYS A 91 0.91 -18.90 -16.58
CA LYS A 91 1.18 -18.69 -15.15
C LYS A 91 0.28 -19.50 -14.24
N GLN A 92 -0.82 -20.05 -14.77
CA GLN A 92 -1.89 -20.67 -14.00
C GLN A 92 -2.34 -19.74 -12.87
N ALA A 93 -2.53 -18.45 -13.19
CA ALA A 93 -2.81 -17.40 -12.23
C ALA A 93 -3.82 -16.39 -12.75
N PHE A 94 -4.63 -15.86 -11.84
CA PHE A 94 -5.46 -14.70 -12.10
C PHE A 94 -4.64 -13.42 -11.97
N ARG A 95 -4.87 -12.49 -12.90
CA ARG A 95 -4.36 -11.13 -12.81
C ARG A 95 -5.44 -10.26 -12.19
N LEU A 96 -5.11 -9.62 -11.08
CA LEU A 96 -5.89 -8.54 -10.48
C LEU A 96 -5.19 -7.22 -10.74
N HIS A 97 -5.96 -6.13 -10.79
CA HIS A 97 -5.46 -4.77 -10.78
C HIS A 97 -5.87 -4.12 -9.46
N LEU A 98 -4.86 -3.67 -8.72
CA LEU A 98 -5.01 -2.85 -7.53
C LEU A 98 -4.90 -1.37 -7.92
N VAL A 99 -5.95 -0.60 -7.66
CA VAL A 99 -5.91 0.87 -7.61
C VAL A 99 -5.36 1.24 -6.22
N PRO A 100 -4.14 1.77 -6.12
CA PRO A 100 -3.48 1.93 -4.82
C PRO A 100 -3.83 3.29 -4.18
N LEU A 101 -5.13 3.54 -4.02
CA LEU A 101 -5.71 4.73 -3.39
C LEU A 101 -6.72 4.29 -2.34
N PHE A 102 -6.42 4.50 -1.07
CA PHE A 102 -7.27 4.08 0.04
C PHE A 102 -7.75 5.32 0.77
N ASP A 103 -9.04 5.63 0.63
CA ASP A 103 -9.63 6.83 1.22
C ASP A 103 -10.40 6.55 2.51
N GLU A 104 -10.31 7.48 3.44
CA GLU A 104 -10.95 7.49 4.73
C GLU A 104 -11.44 8.91 5.00
N ARG A 105 -12.75 9.14 4.85
CA ARG A 105 -13.42 10.41 5.23
C ARG A 105 -12.79 11.68 4.64
N GLY A 106 -12.37 11.64 3.37
CA GLY A 106 -11.78 12.80 2.67
C GLY A 106 -10.26 12.95 2.84
N LEU A 107 -9.63 12.07 3.62
CA LEU A 107 -8.19 11.85 3.63
C LEU A 107 -7.87 10.59 2.85
N ALA A 108 -6.67 10.48 2.27
CA ALA A 108 -6.29 9.29 1.52
C ALA A 108 -4.85 8.86 1.75
N MET A 109 -4.59 7.57 1.62
CA MET A 109 -3.25 7.01 1.40
C MET A 109 -3.11 6.61 -0.06
N SER A 110 -2.00 6.96 -0.70
CA SER A 110 -1.74 6.57 -2.09
C SER A 110 -0.32 6.06 -2.31
N VAL A 111 -0.16 4.99 -3.09
CA VAL A 111 1.17 4.56 -3.55
C VAL A 111 1.65 5.49 -4.65
N GLY A 112 2.60 6.37 -4.31
CA GLY A 112 3.00 7.49 -5.14
C GLY A 112 2.00 8.66 -5.11
N LYS A 113 2.46 9.83 -5.58
CA LYS A 113 1.63 11.04 -5.68
C LYS A 113 0.71 11.03 -6.92
N PRO A 114 -0.61 11.20 -6.77
CA PRO A 114 -1.51 11.37 -7.91
C PRO A 114 -1.17 12.64 -8.69
N LYS A 115 -1.26 12.58 -10.03
CA LYS A 115 -0.89 13.71 -10.91
C LYS A 115 -2.10 14.48 -11.44
N LYS A 116 -3.29 13.87 -11.45
CA LYS A 116 -4.51 14.44 -12.00
C LYS A 116 -5.75 13.85 -11.32
N LEU A 117 -6.86 14.57 -11.44
CA LEU A 117 -8.19 14.08 -11.09
C LEU A 117 -8.91 13.56 -12.34
N ASP A 118 -9.81 12.60 -12.18
CA ASP A 118 -10.76 12.20 -13.22
C ASP A 118 -11.94 13.20 -13.32
N ALA A 119 -12.94 12.88 -14.15
CA ALA A 119 -14.10 13.74 -14.35
C ALA A 119 -14.94 13.87 -13.07
N GLU A 120 -14.94 12.83 -12.25
CA GLU A 120 -15.63 12.74 -10.96
C GLU A 120 -14.82 13.39 -9.82
N GLY A 121 -13.65 13.95 -10.11
CA GLY A 121 -12.81 14.61 -9.11
C GLY A 121 -12.06 13.65 -8.21
N ARG A 122 -11.82 12.41 -8.63
CA ARG A 122 -11.06 11.39 -7.90
C ARG A 122 -9.59 11.34 -8.38
N PRO A 123 -8.62 11.15 -7.48
CA PRO A 123 -7.21 11.03 -7.85
C PRO A 123 -6.95 9.81 -8.76
N VAL A 124 -6.20 10.03 -9.84
CA VAL A 124 -5.83 8.97 -10.79
C VAL A 124 -4.42 8.48 -10.54
N LEU A 125 -4.28 7.17 -10.34
CA LEU A 125 -3.02 6.45 -10.12
C LEU A 125 -2.89 5.27 -11.10
N GLY A 126 -1.67 4.79 -11.29
CA GLY A 126 -1.41 3.59 -12.07
C GLY A 126 -1.81 2.33 -11.29
N ASN A 127 -2.42 1.37 -11.98
CA ASN A 127 -2.77 0.09 -11.38
C ASN A 127 -1.51 -0.74 -11.08
N ILE A 128 -1.51 -1.42 -9.93
CA ILE A 128 -0.51 -2.42 -9.57
C ILE A 128 -1.07 -3.80 -9.96
N PRO A 129 -0.42 -4.53 -10.88
CA PRO A 129 -0.85 -5.88 -11.20
C PRO A 129 -0.48 -6.83 -10.05
N ILE A 130 -1.42 -7.68 -9.66
CA ILE A 130 -1.19 -8.73 -8.66
C ILE A 130 -1.49 -10.08 -9.31
N TRP A 131 -0.55 -11.01 -9.21
CA TRP A 131 -0.73 -12.36 -9.73
C TRP A 131 -1.13 -13.33 -8.62
N VAL A 132 -2.36 -13.84 -8.72
CA VAL A 132 -2.95 -14.73 -7.72
C VAL A 132 -3.04 -16.13 -8.29
N LYS A 133 -2.21 -17.04 -7.77
CA LYS A 133 -2.29 -18.45 -8.14
C LYS A 133 -3.51 -19.07 -7.48
N LYS A 134 -4.21 -19.93 -8.23
CA LYS A 134 -5.28 -20.72 -7.62
C LYS A 134 -4.65 -21.77 -6.69
N PRO A 135 -5.28 -22.10 -5.56
CA PRO A 135 -4.89 -23.26 -4.77
C PRO A 135 -4.96 -24.56 -5.58
N ASP A 136 -4.12 -25.51 -5.22
CA ASP A 136 -4.14 -26.85 -5.81
C ASP A 136 -5.49 -27.53 -5.52
N GLY A 137 -6.03 -28.22 -6.53
CA GLY A 137 -7.34 -28.87 -6.44
C GLY A 137 -8.56 -27.94 -6.50
N GLU A 138 -8.41 -26.62 -6.34
CA GLU A 138 -9.56 -25.70 -6.49
C GLU A 138 -9.89 -25.47 -7.99
N PRO A 139 -11.16 -25.60 -8.41
CA PRO A 139 -11.59 -25.27 -9.77
C PRO A 139 -11.48 -23.77 -10.07
N GLU A 140 -10.97 -23.42 -11.25
CA GLU A 140 -10.76 -22.04 -11.69
C GLU A 140 -12.02 -21.16 -11.52
N LEU A 141 -13.18 -21.66 -11.96
CA LEU A 141 -14.44 -20.91 -11.90
C LEU A 141 -14.88 -20.58 -10.46
N ILE A 142 -14.62 -21.50 -9.52
CA ILE A 142 -14.95 -21.28 -8.10
C ILE A 142 -14.00 -20.25 -7.50
N PHE A 143 -12.71 -20.39 -7.76
CA PHE A 143 -11.71 -19.44 -7.28
C PHE A 143 -11.94 -18.03 -7.84
N LYS A 144 -12.27 -17.92 -9.13
CA LYS A 144 -12.66 -16.65 -9.76
C LYS A 144 -13.82 -15.98 -9.04
N LYS A 145 -14.90 -16.72 -8.77
CA LYS A 145 -16.07 -16.19 -8.04
C LYS A 145 -15.69 -15.76 -6.63
N ARG A 146 -14.77 -16.46 -5.97
CA ARG A 146 -14.24 -16.08 -4.65
C ARG A 146 -13.55 -14.72 -4.69
N LEU A 147 -12.65 -14.52 -5.65
CA LEU A 147 -11.94 -13.24 -5.85
C LEU A 147 -12.89 -12.11 -6.23
N GLN A 148 -13.85 -12.34 -7.13
CA GLN A 148 -14.81 -11.32 -7.58
C GLN A 148 -15.78 -10.85 -6.48
N ARG A 149 -16.02 -11.68 -5.47
CA ARG A 149 -16.88 -11.34 -4.32
C ARG A 149 -16.14 -10.56 -3.23
N GLY A 150 -14.89 -10.14 -3.47
CA GLY A 150 -14.12 -9.37 -2.50
C GLY A 150 -13.80 -10.13 -1.21
N MET A 151 -13.81 -11.47 -1.23
CA MET A 151 -13.50 -12.29 -0.04
C MET A 151 -11.98 -12.36 0.22
N VAL A 152 -11.32 -11.21 0.21
CA VAL A 152 -9.89 -11.05 0.37
C VAL A 152 -9.57 -9.88 1.30
N ARG A 153 -8.40 -9.93 1.94
CA ARG A 153 -7.80 -8.83 2.70
C ARG A 153 -6.47 -8.48 2.07
N LEU A 154 -6.06 -7.22 2.21
CA LEU A 154 -4.79 -6.72 1.68
C LEU A 154 -3.95 -6.22 2.86
N ALA A 155 -2.75 -6.76 2.99
CA ALA A 155 -1.76 -6.27 3.93
C ALA A 155 -0.64 -5.58 3.14
N LEU A 156 -0.32 -4.36 3.50
CA LEU A 156 0.63 -3.50 2.80
C LEU A 156 1.79 -3.15 3.73
N LEU A 157 3.01 -3.31 3.25
CA LEU A 157 4.20 -2.73 3.85
C LEU A 157 4.57 -1.47 3.07
N VAL A 158 4.50 -0.32 3.74
CA VAL A 158 4.67 0.97 3.09
C VAL A 158 5.61 1.89 3.85
N LYS A 159 6.27 2.78 3.12
CA LYS A 159 7.04 3.88 3.71
C LYS A 159 6.36 5.20 3.45
N PRO A 160 5.92 5.93 4.49
CA PRO A 160 5.42 7.29 4.35
C PRO A 160 6.44 8.17 3.61
N LYS A 161 5.93 9.04 2.74
CA LYS A 161 6.72 10.03 2.00
C LYS A 161 6.27 11.43 2.35
N ARG A 162 5.42 12.03 1.52
CA ARG A 162 5.04 13.44 1.62
C ARG A 162 3.53 13.57 1.66
N PRO A 163 3.00 14.58 2.36
CA PRO A 163 1.61 14.96 2.18
C PRO A 163 1.39 15.53 0.77
N TRP A 164 0.22 15.29 0.21
CA TRP A 164 -0.25 15.90 -1.02
C TRP A 164 -1.66 16.46 -0.84
N ARG A 165 -2.01 17.41 -1.70
CA ARG A 165 -3.33 18.04 -1.74
C ARG A 165 -3.72 18.27 -3.20
N MET A 166 -4.98 18.04 -3.52
CA MET A 166 -5.56 18.28 -4.84
C MET A 166 -6.84 19.07 -4.72
N LYS A 167 -6.94 20.15 -5.48
CA LYS A 167 -8.15 20.98 -5.54
C LYS A 167 -9.18 20.31 -6.44
N ARG A 168 -10.38 20.06 -5.91
CA ARG A 168 -11.52 19.65 -6.73
C ARG A 168 -12.12 20.86 -7.44
N LYS A 169 -12.79 20.62 -8.57
CA LYS A 169 -13.58 21.66 -9.24
C LYS A 169 -14.81 22.07 -8.41
N GLN A 170 -15.37 21.11 -7.66
CA GLN A 170 -16.52 21.29 -6.77
C GLN A 170 -16.28 20.47 -5.50
N GLY A 171 -16.64 21.02 -4.34
CA GLY A 171 -16.42 20.41 -3.02
C GLY A 171 -15.02 20.66 -2.45
N ASP A 172 -14.74 20.02 -1.32
CA ASP A 172 -13.51 20.24 -0.56
C ASP A 172 -12.27 19.66 -1.25
N ASP A 173 -11.12 20.25 -0.93
CA ASP A 173 -9.81 19.73 -1.31
C ASP A 173 -9.64 18.28 -0.82
N ILE A 174 -9.08 17.42 -1.67
CA ILE A 174 -8.62 16.10 -1.22
C ILE A 174 -7.20 16.25 -0.69
N ARG A 175 -6.95 15.65 0.47
CA ARG A 175 -5.61 15.52 1.03
C ARG A 175 -5.22 14.06 1.11
N GLY A 176 -3.93 13.79 1.02
CA GLY A 176 -3.45 12.46 1.27
C GLY A 176 -1.98 12.35 1.64
N MET A 177 -1.62 11.17 2.10
CA MET A 177 -0.26 10.75 2.38
C MET A 177 0.25 9.92 1.20
N GLU A 178 1.29 10.39 0.54
CA GLU A 178 2.04 9.58 -0.41
C GLU A 178 2.84 8.53 0.36
N VAL A 179 2.82 7.30 -0.13
CA VAL A 179 3.65 6.21 0.38
C VAL A 179 4.41 5.53 -0.74
N GLU A 180 5.57 4.98 -0.41
CA GLU A 180 6.27 3.99 -1.24
C GLU A 180 5.82 2.60 -0.82
N LEU A 181 5.35 1.80 -1.78
CA LEU A 181 5.01 0.40 -1.54
C LEU A 181 6.28 -0.44 -1.51
N VAL A 182 6.51 -1.12 -0.38
CA VAL A 182 7.67 -2.00 -0.17
C VAL A 182 7.28 -3.45 -0.39
N ALA A 183 6.12 -3.87 0.11
CA ALA A 183 5.58 -5.20 -0.18
C ALA A 183 4.06 -5.19 -0.05
N LEU A 184 3.40 -6.15 -0.69
CA LEU A 184 2.00 -6.44 -0.48
C LEU A 184 1.79 -7.93 -0.24
N ARG A 185 0.72 -8.25 0.48
CA ARG A 185 0.21 -9.60 0.66
C ARG A 185 -1.30 -9.58 0.53
N LEU A 186 -1.81 -10.42 -0.38
CA LEU A 186 -3.24 -10.68 -0.53
C LEU A 186 -3.58 -11.94 0.24
N LEU A 187 -4.59 -11.86 1.10
CA LEU A 187 -5.02 -12.92 2.00
C LEU A 187 -6.47 -13.31 1.70
N ALA A 188 -6.83 -14.57 1.88
CA ALA A 188 -8.23 -14.94 1.97
C ALA A 188 -8.85 -14.29 3.21
N ALA A 189 -10.06 -13.72 3.06
CA ALA A 189 -10.77 -13.12 4.18
C ALA A 189 -11.05 -14.13 5.29
N ARG A 190 -11.38 -15.38 4.93
CA ARG A 190 -11.55 -16.49 5.85
C ARG A 190 -10.26 -17.32 5.91
N GLY A 191 -9.81 -17.64 7.12
CA GLY A 191 -8.66 -18.54 7.35
C GLY A 191 -7.28 -17.90 7.17
N GLY A 192 -7.16 -16.74 6.52
CA GLY A 192 -5.89 -16.03 6.37
C GLY A 192 -4.87 -16.72 5.45
N GLU A 193 -5.35 -17.59 4.55
CA GLU A 193 -4.54 -18.18 3.48
C GLU A 193 -3.87 -17.08 2.65
N ILE A 194 -2.57 -17.20 2.38
CA ILE A 194 -1.85 -16.28 1.49
C ILE A 194 -2.17 -16.63 0.04
N LEU A 195 -2.84 -15.70 -0.65
CA LEU A 195 -3.24 -15.85 -2.05
C LEU A 195 -2.18 -15.30 -3.02
N ALA A 196 -1.51 -14.22 -2.62
CA ALA A 196 -0.40 -13.63 -3.34
C ALA A 196 0.50 -12.84 -2.39
N GLU A 197 1.78 -12.73 -2.74
CA GLU A 197 2.76 -11.92 -2.04
C GLU A 197 3.73 -11.36 -3.08
N GLU A 198 4.01 -10.06 -3.00
CA GLU A 198 4.99 -9.39 -3.85
C GLU A 198 5.81 -8.42 -3.02
N THR A 199 7.14 -8.51 -3.13
CA THR A 199 8.08 -7.52 -2.58
C THR A 199 8.58 -6.64 -3.72
N TYR A 200 8.52 -5.33 -3.51
CA TYR A 200 9.02 -4.31 -4.42
C TYR A 200 10.39 -3.86 -3.91
N GLY A 201 11.45 -4.27 -4.63
CA GLY A 201 12.81 -3.84 -4.31
C GLY A 201 13.00 -2.35 -4.57
N ARG A 202 13.81 -1.69 -3.73
CA ARG A 202 14.40 -0.39 -4.10
C ARG A 202 15.15 -0.58 -5.42
N ARG A 203 14.72 0.10 -6.48
CA ARG A 203 15.63 0.39 -7.58
C ARG A 203 16.57 1.50 -7.16
#